data_AF-G7MCL3-F1
#
_entry.id   AF-G7MCL3-F1
#
_cell.length_a   1.000
_cell.length_b   1.000
_cell.length_c   1.000
_cell.angle_alpha   90.00
_cell.angle_beta   90.00
_cell.angle_gamma   90.00
#
_symmetry.space_group_name_H-M   'P 1'
#
loop_
_entity.id
_entity.type
_entity.pdbx_description
1 polymer ?
#
loop_
_entity_poly.entity_id
_entity_poly.type
_entity_poly.pdbx_seq_one_letter_code
_entity_poly.pdbx_strand_id
1 'polypeptide(L)'
;MEKRKYESKTLIAEYRYLSENKEFRFSETAYRLKNGSIIIEYNGEPLSLYGLKLSYNKNIARKGIFSVTSDDYEFWKSFRGKIEGNSFVDYEAERNEDIEKAREEYYKQVNAEHENILESLSCEELSY
;
A
#
# COMPACT_ATOMS: atom_id res chain seq x y z
N MET A 1 23.48 -13.83 4.03
CA MET A 1 22.18 -13.72 4.73
C MET A 1 21.68 -12.30 4.57
N GLU A 2 20.62 -12.08 3.77
CA GLU A 2 20.08 -10.74 3.55
C GLU A 2 19.44 -10.18 4.82
N LYS A 3 20.10 -9.18 5.42
CA LYS A 3 19.64 -8.47 6.63
C LYS A 3 18.29 -7.75 6.46
N ARG A 4 17.80 -7.60 5.22
CA ARG A 4 16.52 -6.94 4.87
C ARG A 4 15.27 -7.71 5.31
N LYS A 5 15.42 -8.96 5.77
CA LYS A 5 14.29 -9.77 6.29
C LYS A 5 13.79 -9.28 7.66
N TYR A 6 14.58 -8.46 8.38
CA TYR A 6 14.32 -8.06 9.76
C TYR A 6 14.09 -6.55 9.98
N GLU A 7 14.09 -5.75 8.92
CA GLU A 7 13.59 -4.38 9.03
C GLU A 7 12.06 -4.43 9.13
N SER A 8 11.47 -3.62 10.00
CA SER A 8 10.02 -3.47 10.02
C SER A 8 9.57 -2.89 8.70
N LYS A 9 8.60 -3.54 8.07
CA LYS A 9 8.07 -3.22 6.75
C LYS A 9 6.61 -2.86 6.89
N THR A 10 6.20 -1.78 6.24
CA THR A 10 4.79 -1.42 6.11
C THR A 10 4.30 -1.93 4.76
N LEU A 11 3.27 -2.77 4.76
CA LEU A 11 2.58 -3.19 3.54
C LEU A 11 1.90 -1.98 2.92
N ILE A 12 2.25 -1.63 1.68
CA ILE A 12 1.72 -0.44 0.99
C ILE A 12 0.83 -0.79 -0.19
N ALA A 13 1.09 -1.89 -0.89
CA ALA A 13 0.23 -2.37 -1.96
C ALA A 13 0.43 -3.87 -2.20
N GLU A 14 -0.56 -4.52 -2.78
CA GLU A 14 -0.51 -5.92 -3.15
C GLU A 14 -1.21 -6.17 -4.48
N TYR A 15 -0.58 -7.00 -5.32
CA TYR A 15 -1.15 -7.53 -6.54
C TYR A 15 -1.16 -9.06 -6.50
N ARG A 16 -2.27 -9.68 -6.89
CA ARG A 16 -2.41 -11.14 -6.99
C ARG A 16 -3.04 -11.52 -8.32
N TYR A 17 -2.34 -12.34 -9.07
CA TYR A 17 -2.88 -12.99 -10.26
C TYR A 17 -3.58 -14.29 -9.87
N LEU A 18 -4.90 -14.30 -10.00
CA LEU A 18 -5.77 -15.37 -9.50
C LEU A 18 -6.23 -16.28 -10.65
N SER A 19 -5.35 -17.16 -11.11
CA SER A 19 -5.73 -18.23 -12.05
C SER A 19 -6.48 -19.35 -11.31
N GLU A 20 -7.45 -19.99 -11.99
CA GLU A 20 -8.09 -21.21 -11.50
C GLU A 20 -7.05 -22.30 -11.23
N ASN A 21 -6.08 -22.46 -12.14
CA ASN A 21 -4.96 -23.35 -11.95
C ASN A 21 -3.91 -22.70 -11.03
N LYS A 22 -3.75 -23.31 -9.85
CA LYS A 22 -2.83 -22.83 -8.80
C LYS A 22 -1.39 -22.72 -9.29
N GLU A 23 -0.95 -23.57 -10.21
CA GLU A 23 0.44 -23.56 -10.68
C GLU A 23 0.81 -22.30 -11.48
N PHE A 24 -0.18 -21.56 -11.99
CA PHE A 24 0.02 -20.30 -12.73
C PHE A 24 -0.08 -19.05 -11.84
N ARG A 25 -0.44 -19.20 -10.56
CA ARG A 25 -0.66 -18.07 -9.67
C ARG A 25 0.66 -17.39 -9.32
N PHE A 26 0.58 -16.08 -9.13
CA PHE A 26 1.67 -15.31 -8.57
C PHE A 26 1.14 -14.08 -7.83
N SER A 27 1.97 -13.53 -6.97
CA SER A 27 1.71 -12.30 -6.23
C SER A 27 2.94 -11.41 -6.22
N GLU A 28 2.66 -10.12 -6.11
CA GLU A 28 3.64 -9.05 -5.97
C GLU A 28 3.21 -8.18 -4.80
N THR A 29 4.06 -8.08 -3.78
CA THR A 29 3.73 -7.36 -2.55
C THR A 29 4.73 -6.25 -2.34
N ALA A 30 4.25 -5.01 -2.33
CA ALA A 30 5.06 -3.83 -2.13
C ALA A 30 5.11 -3.44 -0.64
N TYR A 31 6.30 -3.10 -0.17
CA TYR A 31 6.53 -2.65 1.19
C TYR A 31 7.35 -1.36 1.23
N ARG A 32 7.00 -0.49 2.17
CA ARG A 32 7.83 0.65 2.58
C ARG A 32 8.66 0.28 3.80
N LEU A 33 9.97 0.47 3.73
CA LEU A 33 10.90 0.26 4.83
C LEU A 33 10.96 1.50 5.73
N LYS A 34 11.50 1.36 6.95
CA LYS A 34 11.65 2.47 7.91
C LYS A 34 12.40 3.68 7.36
N ASN A 35 13.39 3.45 6.49
CA ASN A 35 14.17 4.50 5.87
C ASN A 35 13.45 5.16 4.67
N GLY A 36 12.18 4.83 4.44
CA GLY A 36 11.38 5.34 3.33
C GLY A 36 11.61 4.63 1.99
N SER A 37 12.60 3.74 1.88
CA SER A 37 12.84 2.98 0.65
C SER A 37 11.74 1.95 0.38
N ILE A 38 11.50 1.66 -0.89
CA ILE A 38 10.45 0.75 -1.33
C ILE A 38 11.08 -0.54 -1.83
N ILE A 39 10.47 -1.67 -1.46
CA ILE A 39 10.81 -2.98 -1.99
C ILE A 39 9.55 -3.68 -2.51
N ILE A 40 9.71 -4.52 -3.53
CA ILE A 40 8.65 -5.40 -4.03
C ILE A 40 9.11 -6.84 -3.88
N GLU A 41 8.28 -7.63 -3.23
CA GLU A 41 8.43 -9.07 -3.09
C GLU A 41 7.60 -9.78 -4.15
N TYR A 42 8.27 -10.51 -5.03
CA TYR A 42 7.69 -11.31 -6.08
C TYR A 42 7.64 -12.75 -5.60
N ASN A 43 6.47 -13.38 -5.72
CA ASN A 43 6.27 -14.77 -5.39
C ASN A 43 5.45 -15.44 -6.50
N GLY A 44 6.04 -16.41 -7.19
CA GLY A 44 5.36 -17.12 -8.27
C GLY A 44 5.48 -18.61 -8.16
N GLU A 45 4.37 -19.29 -8.46
CA GLU A 45 4.28 -20.73 -8.57
C GLU A 45 5.05 -21.27 -9.80
N PRO A 46 5.29 -22.58 -9.92
CA PRO A 46 6.19 -23.15 -10.93
C PRO A 46 5.83 -22.83 -12.39
N LEU A 47 4.55 -22.69 -12.72
CA LEU A 47 4.08 -22.35 -14.08
C LEU A 47 3.69 -20.88 -14.23
N SER A 48 3.90 -20.07 -13.20
CA SER A 48 3.59 -18.64 -13.22
C SER A 48 4.57 -17.85 -14.09
N LEU A 49 4.29 -16.56 -14.28
CA LEU A 49 5.19 -15.60 -14.93
C LEU A 49 6.60 -15.58 -14.31
N TYR A 50 6.70 -15.89 -13.01
CA TYR A 50 7.97 -15.90 -12.29
C TYR A 50 8.57 -17.29 -12.12
N GLY A 51 7.87 -18.35 -12.54
CA GLY A 51 8.37 -19.72 -12.49
C GLY A 51 9.68 -19.88 -13.27
N LEU A 52 10.55 -20.78 -12.80
CA LEU A 52 11.81 -21.10 -13.46
C LEU A 52 11.79 -22.55 -13.97
N LYS A 53 12.03 -22.73 -15.27
CA LYS A 53 12.21 -24.05 -15.88
C LYS A 53 13.63 -24.56 -15.64
N LEU A 54 13.76 -25.70 -14.98
CA LEU A 54 15.05 -26.35 -14.70
C LEU A 54 15.39 -27.45 -15.72
N SER A 55 14.37 -28.16 -16.20
CA SER A 55 14.51 -29.20 -17.22
C SER A 55 13.23 -29.33 -18.03
N TYR A 56 13.21 -30.21 -19.03
CA TYR A 56 12.05 -30.40 -19.91
C TYR A 56 10.73 -30.62 -19.14
N ASN A 57 10.77 -31.42 -18.06
CA ASN A 57 9.61 -31.80 -17.24
C ASN A 57 9.60 -31.19 -15.84
N LYS A 58 10.47 -30.21 -15.55
CA LYS A 58 10.60 -29.68 -14.18
C LYS A 58 10.65 -28.16 -14.17
N ASN A 59 9.67 -27.57 -13.51
CA ASN A 59 9.64 -26.16 -13.15
C ASN A 59 9.66 -26.02 -11.64
N ILE A 60 10.18 -24.88 -11.16
CA ILE A 60 10.16 -24.51 -9.75
C ILE A 60 9.57 -23.11 -9.61
N ALA A 61 8.90 -22.89 -8.47
CA ALA A 61 8.50 -21.57 -8.04
C ALA A 61 9.72 -20.67 -7.84
N ARG A 62 9.56 -19.37 -8.08
CA ARG A 62 10.60 -18.38 -7.79
C ARG A 62 10.03 -17.32 -6.87
N LYS A 63 10.86 -16.97 -5.89
CA LYS A 63 10.61 -15.86 -4.98
C LYS A 63 11.81 -14.92 -5.00
N GLY A 64 11.56 -13.62 -4.98
CA GLY A 64 12.60 -12.60 -5.00
C GLY A 64 12.12 -11.31 -4.37
N ILE A 65 13.06 -10.54 -3.81
CA ILE A 65 12.80 -9.22 -3.24
C ILE A 65 13.71 -8.23 -3.95
N PHE A 66 13.15 -7.16 -4.49
CA PHE A 66 13.89 -6.13 -5.20
C PHE A 66 13.60 -4.77 -4.60
N SER A 67 14.64 -3.94 -4.50
CA SER A 67 14.48 -2.52 -4.20
C SER A 67 14.10 -1.78 -5.47
N VAL A 68 13.14 -0.88 -5.37
CA VAL A 68 12.63 -0.10 -6.50
C VAL A 68 12.71 1.38 -6.17
N THR A 69 12.81 2.21 -7.21
CA THR A 69 12.69 3.65 -7.05
C THR A 69 11.23 4.06 -6.85
N SER A 70 10.98 5.32 -6.48
CA SER A 70 9.61 5.84 -6.40
C SER A 70 8.92 5.82 -7.76
N ASP A 71 9.63 6.17 -8.83
CA ASP A 71 9.08 6.20 -10.18
C ASP A 71 8.73 4.79 -10.67
N ASP A 72 9.60 3.81 -10.40
CA ASP A 72 9.33 2.40 -10.71
C ASP A 72 8.10 1.88 -9.95
N TYR A 73 7.93 2.30 -8.70
CA TYR A 73 6.78 1.93 -7.88
C TYR A 73 5.49 2.53 -8.41
N GLU A 74 5.46 3.82 -8.74
CA GLU A 74 4.28 4.47 -9.32
C GLU A 74 3.91 3.88 -10.69
N PHE A 75 4.92 3.56 -11.50
CA PHE A 75 4.71 2.84 -12.75
C PHE A 75 4.10 1.46 -12.50
N TRP A 76 4.69 0.67 -11.60
CA TRP A 76 4.21 -0.67 -11.24
C TRP A 76 2.77 -0.63 -10.74
N LYS A 77 2.45 0.32 -9.86
CA LYS A 77 1.12 0.56 -9.29
C LYS A 77 0.10 0.89 -10.38
N SER A 78 0.42 1.84 -11.27
CA SER A 78 -0.44 2.21 -12.40
C SER A 78 -0.65 1.06 -13.37
N PHE A 79 0.39 0.29 -13.65
CA PHE A 79 0.34 -0.84 -14.57
C PHE A 79 -0.52 -1.98 -14.01
N ARG A 80 -0.26 -2.40 -12.77
CA ARG A 80 -0.96 -3.52 -12.12
C ARG A 80 -2.43 -3.21 -11.84
N GLY A 81 -2.75 -1.97 -11.46
CA GLY A 81 -4.13 -1.55 -11.24
C GLY A 81 -5.03 -1.53 -12.50
N LYS A 82 -4.44 -1.60 -13.71
CA LYS A 82 -5.19 -1.57 -14.99
C LYS A 82 -5.50 -2.95 -15.58
N ILE A 83 -4.88 -4.00 -15.06
CA ILE A 83 -5.08 -5.34 -15.61
C ILE A 83 -6.44 -5.86 -15.10
N GLU A 84 -7.27 -6.44 -15.96
CA GLU A 84 -8.54 -7.05 -15.56
C GLU A 84 -8.33 -8.51 -15.08
N GLY A 85 -9.25 -9.01 -14.23
CA GLY A 85 -9.22 -10.41 -13.77
C GLY A 85 -8.15 -10.75 -12.72
N ASN A 86 -7.59 -9.76 -12.06
CA ASN A 86 -6.69 -9.93 -10.91
C ASN A 86 -7.25 -9.20 -9.67
N SER A 87 -6.52 -9.32 -8.56
CA SER A 87 -6.78 -8.55 -7.34
C SER A 87 -5.62 -7.59 -7.10
N PHE A 88 -5.90 -6.29 -7.15
CA PHE A 88 -4.98 -5.23 -6.79
C PHE A 88 -5.54 -4.44 -5.60
N VAL A 89 -4.71 -4.19 -4.59
CA VAL A 89 -5.09 -3.44 -3.38
C VAL A 89 -4.01 -2.42 -3.05
N ASP A 90 -4.42 -1.18 -2.81
CA ASP A 90 -3.56 -0.05 -2.49
C ASP A 90 -3.81 0.41 -1.04
N TYR A 91 -3.17 -0.27 -0.10
CA TYR A 91 -3.27 0.01 1.33
C TYR A 91 -2.72 1.38 1.73
N GLU A 92 -1.84 1.96 0.90
CA GLU A 92 -1.32 3.30 1.13
C GLU A 92 -2.35 4.37 0.82
N ALA A 93 -3.10 4.22 -0.29
CA ALA A 93 -4.23 5.11 -0.57
C ALA A 93 -5.33 4.99 0.49
N GLU A 94 -5.72 3.78 0.88
CA GLU A 94 -6.74 3.55 1.92
C GLU A 94 -6.37 4.25 3.24
N ARG A 95 -5.14 4.07 3.72
CA ARG A 95 -4.67 4.76 4.93
C ARG A 95 -4.63 6.27 4.79
N ASN A 96 -4.18 6.78 3.65
CA ASN A 96 -4.12 8.23 3.43
C ASN A 96 -5.53 8.85 3.43
N GLU A 97 -6.50 8.15 2.85
CA GLU A 97 -7.90 8.58 2.86
C GLU A 97 -8.48 8.61 4.28
N ASP A 98 -8.21 7.58 5.08
CA ASP A 98 -8.63 7.54 6.48
C ASP A 98 -8.01 8.67 7.32
N ILE A 99 -6.73 8.97 7.09
CA ILE A 99 -6.03 10.08 7.76
C ILE A 99 -6.64 11.43 7.37
N GLU A 100 -6.93 11.66 6.09
CA GLU A 100 -7.55 12.90 5.63
C GLU A 100 -8.98 13.07 6.19
N LYS A 101 -9.78 12.00 6.25
CA LYS A 101 -11.10 12.04 6.90
C LYS A 101 -11.00 12.42 8.38
N ALA A 102 -10.10 11.79 9.13
CA ALA A 102 -9.89 12.12 10.54
C ALA A 102 -9.44 13.58 10.72
N ARG A 103 -8.63 14.10 9.80
CA ARG A 103 -8.18 15.48 9.80
C ARG A 103 -9.33 16.46 9.53
N GLU A 104 -10.21 16.16 8.59
CA GLU A 104 -11.41 16.96 8.33
C GLU A 104 -12.36 17.00 9.52
N GLU A 105 -12.59 15.86 10.17
CA GLU A 105 -13.42 15.77 11.37
C GLU A 105 -12.84 16.60 12.52
N TYR A 106 -11.52 16.51 12.73
CA TYR A 106 -10.82 17.32 13.73
C TYR A 106 -10.99 18.82 13.48
N TYR A 107 -10.81 19.29 12.24
CA TYR A 107 -11.00 20.71 11.93
C TYR A 107 -12.44 21.18 12.10
N LYS A 108 -13.44 20.33 11.78
CA LYS A 108 -14.85 20.64 12.06
C LYS A 108 -15.09 20.84 13.55
N GLN A 109 -14.52 19.98 14.39
CA GLN A 109 -14.63 20.11 15.84
C GLN A 109 -13.98 21.40 16.34
N VAL A 110 -12.75 21.68 15.92
CA VAL A 110 -12.01 22.90 16.32
C VAL A 110 -12.76 24.15 15.90
N ASN A 111 -13.33 24.18 14.69
CA ASN A 111 -14.12 25.32 14.23
C ASN A 111 -15.40 25.51 15.05
N ALA A 112 -16.11 24.43 15.37
CA ALA A 112 -17.31 24.51 16.23
C ALA A 112 -16.97 25.00 17.65
N GLU A 113 -15.85 24.54 18.23
CA GLU A 113 -15.37 25.04 19.51
C GLU A 113 -15.00 26.53 19.44
N HIS A 114 -14.34 26.96 18.36
CA HIS A 114 -13.99 28.35 18.14
C HIS A 114 -15.22 29.26 18.01
N GLU A 115 -16.23 28.84 17.24
CA GLU A 115 -17.50 29.56 17.10
C GLU A 115 -18.22 29.69 18.46
N ASN A 116 -18.30 28.60 19.24
CA ASN A 116 -18.88 28.63 20.59
C ASN A 116 -18.15 29.61 21.53
N ILE A 117 -16.82 29.65 21.47
CA ILE A 117 -16.02 30.61 22.27
C ILE A 117 -16.33 32.04 21.83
N LEU A 118 -16.34 32.32 20.53
CA LEU A 118 -16.67 33.65 20.02
C LEU A 118 -18.08 34.10 20.41
N GLU A 119 -19.07 33.19 20.34
CA GLU A 119 -20.44 33.47 20.77
C GLU A 119 -20.50 33.77 22.27
N SER A 120 -19.81 32.99 23.10
CA SER A 120 -19.74 33.23 24.55
C SER A 120 -19.11 34.58 24.91
N LEU A 121 -18.06 35.00 24.20
CA LEU A 121 -17.40 36.29 24.39
C LEU A 121 -18.26 37.46 23.89
N SER A 122 -19.11 37.22 22.87
CA SER A 122 -20.06 38.21 22.38
C SER A 122 -21.25 38.44 23.32
N CYS A 123 -21.61 37.42 24.11
CA CYS A 123 -22.67 37.48 25.12
C CYS A 123 -22.21 38.09 26.46
N GLU A 124 -20.90 38.24 26.69
CA GLU A 124 -20.37 39.07 27.77
C GLU A 124 -20.42 40.54 27.35
N GLU A 125 -21.62 41.13 27.34
CA GLU A 125 -21.77 42.58 27.32
C GLU A 125 -21.02 43.18 28.51
N LEU A 126 -19.99 43.98 28.21
CA LEU A 126 -19.26 44.80 29.17
C LEU A 126 -20.25 45.59 30.02
N SER A 127 -20.38 45.19 31.30
CA SER A 127 -21.10 45.96 32.30
C SER A 127 -20.42 47.33 32.45
N TYR A 128 -21.13 48.37 32.01
CA TYR A 128 -20.77 49.79 32.18
C TYR A 128 -20.68 50.19 33.65
#